data_AF-A0AAT9SWZ5-F1
#
_entry.id   AF-A0AAT9SWZ5-F1
#
_cell.length_a   1.000
_cell.length_b   1.000
_cell.length_c   1.000
_cell.angle_alpha   90.00
_cell.angle_beta   90.00
_cell.angle_gamma   90.00
#
_symmetry.space_group_name_H-M   'P 1'
#
loop_
_entity.id
_entity.type
_entity.pdbx_description
1 polymer ?
#
loop_
_entity_poly.entity_id
_entity_poly.type
_entity_poly.pdbx_seq_one_letter_code
_entity_poly.pdbx_strand_id
1 'polypeptide(L)'
;MRLSRNELLFIALGAILGAVVAYAAKAGFVVQDGAFPPFVIVLLGLGLTELLLGYVAGRSPGTLVGMPARFLAFVVGVGVFLLGGKFV
;
A
#
# COMPACT_ATOMS: atom_id res chain seq x y z
N MET A 1 6.19 3.07 -20.81
CA MET A 1 6.47 4.03 -19.73
C MET A 1 7.62 3.50 -18.89
N ARG A 2 8.68 4.28 -18.66
CA ARG A 2 9.79 3.87 -17.78
C ARG A 2 9.47 4.39 -16.38
N LEU A 3 9.23 3.48 -15.43
CA LEU A 3 8.97 3.86 -14.03
C LEU A 3 10.21 4.53 -13.44
N SER A 4 10.00 5.63 -12.75
CA SER A 4 11.05 6.30 -11.98
C SER A 4 11.40 5.47 -10.74
N ARG A 5 12.58 5.76 -10.16
CA ARG A 5 13.05 5.09 -8.95
C ARG A 5 12.08 5.27 -7.77
N ASN A 6 11.49 6.46 -7.64
CA ASN A 6 10.55 6.77 -6.57
C ASN A 6 9.25 5.97 -6.74
N GLU A 7 8.78 5.81 -7.96
CA GLU A 7 7.58 5.01 -8.26
C GLU A 7 7.82 3.52 -7.96
N LEU A 8 8.99 2.98 -8.30
CA LEU A 8 9.37 1.61 -7.95
C LEU A 8 9.43 1.40 -6.43
N LEU A 9 10.02 2.33 -5.69
CA LEU A 9 10.07 2.28 -4.22
C LEU A 9 8.66 2.36 -3.62
N PHE A 10 7.79 3.20 -4.18
CA PHE A 10 6.41 3.32 -3.72
C PHE A 10 5.60 2.04 -3.98
N ILE A 11 5.81 1.39 -5.13
CA ILE A 11 5.20 0.08 -5.43
C ILE A 11 5.70 -0.99 -4.46
N ALA A 12 6.99 -1.01 -4.16
CA ALA A 12 7.56 -1.93 -3.17
C ALA A 12 6.98 -1.69 -1.76
N LEU A 13 6.77 -0.42 -1.37
CA LEU A 13 6.07 -0.08 -0.13
C LEU A 13 4.63 -0.61 -0.12
N GLY A 14 3.93 -0.56 -1.25
CA GLY A 14 2.62 -1.19 -1.40
C GLY A 14 2.65 -2.69 -1.13
N ALA A 15 3.63 -3.41 -1.68
CA ALA A 15 3.82 -4.84 -1.42
C ALA A 15 4.08 -5.14 0.06
N ILE A 16 4.98 -4.37 0.69
CA ILE A 16 5.30 -4.51 2.13
C ILE A 16 4.04 -4.26 2.98
N LEU A 17 3.29 -3.21 2.67
CA LEU A 17 2.05 -2.89 3.37
C LEU A 17 1.03 -4.02 3.24
N GLY A 18 0.86 -4.60 2.05
CA GLY A 18 0.02 -5.77 1.83
C GLY A 18 0.41 -6.96 2.70
N ALA A 19 1.71 -7.24 2.83
CA ALA A 19 2.22 -8.31 3.68
C ALA A 19 1.97 -8.04 5.17
N VAL A 20 2.15 -6.79 5.62
CA VAL A 20 1.88 -6.36 7.00
C VAL A 20 0.39 -6.52 7.33
N VAL A 21 -0.50 -6.09 6.43
CA VAL A 21 -1.95 -6.25 6.63
C VAL A 21 -2.34 -7.73 6.65
N ALA A 22 -1.75 -8.58 5.80
CA ALA A 22 -2.00 -10.03 5.83
C ALA A 22 -1.59 -10.65 7.17
N TYR A 23 -0.41 -10.28 7.67
CA TYR A 23 0.05 -10.73 8.98
C TYR A 23 -0.88 -10.24 10.11
N ALA A 24 -1.28 -8.97 10.07
CA ALA A 24 -2.20 -8.40 11.06
C ALA A 24 -3.58 -9.08 11.03
N ALA A 25 -4.09 -9.43 9.86
CA ALA A 25 -5.32 -10.20 9.70
C ALA A 25 -5.17 -11.62 10.28
N LYS A 26 -4.05 -12.30 10.01
CA LYS A 26 -3.76 -13.63 10.58
C LYS A 26 -3.66 -13.60 12.11
N ALA A 27 -3.07 -12.55 12.66
CA ALA A 27 -2.92 -12.35 14.09
C ALA A 27 -4.22 -11.89 14.80
N GLY A 28 -5.33 -11.69 14.06
CA GLY A 28 -6.62 -11.28 14.61
C GLY A 28 -6.75 -9.79 14.92
N PHE A 29 -5.76 -8.97 14.53
CA PHE A 29 -5.82 -7.51 14.69
C PHE A 29 -6.69 -6.83 13.62
N VAL A 30 -6.94 -7.51 12.49
CA VAL A 30 -7.77 -7.00 11.40
C VAL A 30 -8.92 -7.98 11.15
N VAL A 31 -10.15 -7.51 11.37
CA VAL A 31 -11.37 -8.27 11.08
C VAL A 31 -11.66 -8.21 9.59
N GLN A 32 -11.81 -9.36 8.92
CA GLN A 32 -12.03 -9.41 7.47
C GLN A 32 -13.43 -8.90 7.06
N ASP A 33 -14.45 -9.17 7.87
CA ASP A 33 -15.85 -8.76 7.64
C ASP A 33 -16.26 -7.52 8.47
N GLY A 34 -15.28 -6.73 8.92
CA GLY A 34 -15.53 -5.51 9.68
C GLY A 34 -15.95 -4.33 8.80
N ALA A 35 -16.36 -3.23 9.43
CA ALA A 35 -16.64 -1.96 8.74
C ALA A 35 -15.44 -1.40 7.95
N PHE A 36 -14.22 -1.84 8.30
CA PHE A 36 -12.99 -1.53 7.57
C PHE A 36 -12.38 -2.82 6.98
N PRO A 37 -12.71 -3.14 5.72
CA PRO A 37 -12.09 -4.25 5.03
C PRO A 37 -10.57 -4.09 4.91
N PRO A 38 -9.79 -5.19 4.83
CA PRO A 38 -8.34 -5.14 4.76
C PRO A 38 -7.77 -4.30 3.60
N PHE A 39 -8.43 -4.29 2.43
CA PHE A 39 -7.98 -3.47 1.30
C PHE A 39 -8.09 -1.97 1.57
N VAL A 40 -9.04 -1.53 2.41
CA VAL A 40 -9.16 -0.13 2.82
C VAL A 40 -7.98 0.27 3.69
N ILE A 41 -7.49 -0.64 4.54
CA ILE A 41 -6.29 -0.42 5.35
C ILE A 41 -5.06 -0.27 4.45
N VAL A 42 -4.94 -1.09 3.40
CA VAL A 42 -3.87 -0.95 2.39
C VAL A 42 -3.97 0.40 1.67
N LEU A 43 -5.17 0.82 1.26
CA LEU A 43 -5.38 2.12 0.61
C LEU A 43 -4.98 3.30 1.52
N LEU A 44 -5.44 3.26 2.78
CA LEU A 44 -5.12 4.28 3.77
C LEU A 44 -3.64 4.32 4.08
N GLY A 45 -3.00 3.17 4.28
CA GLY A 45 -1.57 3.11 4.55
C GLY A 45 -0.73 3.64 3.39
N LEU A 46 -1.13 3.38 2.13
CA LEU A 46 -0.48 3.96 0.95
C LEU A 46 -0.67 5.48 0.89
N GLY A 47 -1.88 5.98 1.13
CA GLY A 47 -2.17 7.41 1.16
C GLY A 47 -1.37 8.15 2.25
N LEU A 48 -1.30 7.57 3.46
CA LEU A 48 -0.50 8.11 4.56
C LEU A 48 1.00 8.07 4.25
N THR A 49 1.48 6.99 3.64
CA THR A 49 2.89 6.85 3.24
C THR A 49 3.26 7.93 2.23
N GLU A 50 2.40 8.20 1.24
CA GLU A 50 2.63 9.29 0.30
C GLU A 50 2.62 10.66 0.97
N LEU A 51 1.69 10.90 1.90
CA LEU A 51 1.61 12.15 2.64
C LEU A 51 2.88 12.40 3.47
N LEU A 52 3.36 11.37 4.17
CA LEU A 52 4.61 11.41 4.94
C LEU A 52 5.82 11.65 4.05
N LEU A 53 5.94 10.93 2.93
CA LEU A 53 7.04 11.11 1.99
C LEU A 53 7.01 12.49 1.33
N GLY A 54 5.81 13.00 1.00
CA GLY A 54 5.58 14.35 0.50
C GLY A 54 6.06 15.41 1.49
N TYR A 55 5.64 15.27 2.74
CA TYR A 55 6.04 16.15 3.83
C TYR A 55 7.55 16.17 4.04
N VAL A 56 8.20 14.99 4.15
CA VAL A 56 9.66 14.88 4.33
C VAL A 56 10.42 15.43 3.13
N ALA A 57 9.92 15.24 1.91
CA ALA A 57 10.55 15.74 0.69
C ALA A 57 10.25 17.23 0.41
N GLY A 58 9.43 17.90 1.23
CA GLY A 58 9.00 19.28 1.00
C GLY A 58 8.20 19.47 -0.30
N ARG A 59 7.56 18.40 -0.80
CA ARG A 59 6.79 18.41 -2.05
C ARG A 59 5.32 18.20 -1.75
N SER A 60 4.45 18.81 -2.57
CA SER A 60 3.01 18.63 -2.41
C SER A 60 2.61 17.17 -2.65
N PRO A 61 1.70 16.61 -1.82
CA PRO A 61 1.07 15.33 -2.10
C PRO A 61 0.48 15.37 -3.52
N GLY A 62 0.66 14.31 -4.30
CA GLY A 62 0.29 14.36 -5.71
C GLY A 62 1.46 14.36 -6.69
N THR A 63 2.63 14.88 -6.27
CA THR A 63 3.74 15.19 -7.20
C THR A 63 4.91 14.19 -7.20
N LEU A 64 5.02 13.36 -6.16
CA LEU A 64 6.13 12.40 -6.00
C LEU A 64 5.96 11.14 -6.84
N VAL A 65 4.71 10.69 -7.04
CA VAL A 65 4.36 9.42 -7.67
C VAL A 65 3.25 9.71 -8.67
N GLY A 66 3.39 9.27 -9.92
CA GLY A 66 2.32 9.42 -10.91
C GLY A 66 1.10 8.54 -10.56
N MET A 67 -0.10 8.97 -10.98
CA MET A 67 -1.32 8.17 -10.80
C MET A 67 -1.16 6.70 -11.23
N PRO A 68 -0.55 6.36 -12.38
CA PRO A 68 -0.37 4.96 -12.78
C PRO A 68 0.42 4.12 -11.77
N ALA A 69 1.47 4.71 -11.17
CA ALA A 69 2.28 4.03 -10.17
C ALA A 69 1.55 3.88 -8.83
N ARG A 70 0.69 4.83 -8.44
CA ARG A 70 -0.17 4.69 -7.26
C ARG A 70 -1.15 3.54 -7.40
N PHE A 71 -1.80 3.43 -8.55
CA PHE A 71 -2.69 2.31 -8.86
C PHE A 71 -1.93 0.97 -8.82
N LEU A 72 -0.74 0.91 -9.42
CA LEU A 72 0.10 -0.28 -9.36
C LEU A 72 0.47 -0.64 -7.91
N ALA A 73 0.90 0.33 -7.09
CA ALA A 73 1.24 0.08 -5.69
C ALA A 73 0.06 -0.49 -4.90
N PHE A 74 -1.14 0.05 -5.13
CA PHE A 74 -2.37 -0.47 -4.51
C PHE A 74 -2.71 -1.88 -4.98
N VAL A 75 -2.72 -2.13 -6.29
CA VAL A 75 -3.01 -3.46 -6.86
C VAL A 75 -2.01 -4.49 -6.36
N VAL A 76 -0.72 -4.14 -6.34
CA VAL A 76 0.33 -5.02 -5.80
C VAL A 76 0.12 -5.26 -4.31
N GLY A 77 -0.17 -4.23 -3.50
CA GLY A 77 -0.42 -4.40 -2.07
C GLY A 77 -1.62 -5.28 -1.77
N VAL A 78 -2.75 -5.06 -2.45
CA VAL A 78 -3.92 -5.93 -2.33
C VAL A 78 -3.61 -7.34 -2.82
N GLY A 79 -2.89 -7.50 -3.93
CA GLY A 79 -2.46 -8.79 -4.44
C GLY A 79 -1.63 -9.56 -3.42
N VAL A 80 -0.64 -8.91 -2.80
CA VAL A 80 0.18 -9.51 -1.73
C VAL A 80 -0.67 -9.86 -0.51
N PHE A 81 -1.61 -9.00 -0.11
CA PHE A 81 -2.54 -9.32 0.98
C PHE A 81 -3.35 -10.60 0.68
N LEU A 82 -3.93 -10.70 -0.52
CA LEU A 82 -4.72 -11.86 -0.94
C LEU A 82 -3.88 -13.14 -1.06
N LEU A 83 -2.63 -13.02 -1.52
CA LEU A 83 -1.65 -14.12 -1.46
C LEU A 83 -1.40 -14.53 0.00
N GLY A 84 -1.15 -13.56 0.88
CA GLY A 84 -0.97 -13.80 2.31
C GLY A 84 -2.14 -14.58 2.90
N GLY A 85 -3.39 -14.22 2.60
CA GLY A 85 -4.56 -14.96 3.07
C GLY A 85 -4.68 -16.40 2.54
N LYS A 86 -3.93 -16.79 1.49
CA LYS A 86 -3.88 -18.17 0.98
C LYS A 86 -2.71 -18.98 1.53
N PHE A 87 -1.59 -18.33 1.84
CA PHE A 87 -0.33 -19.01 2.20
C PHE A 87 0.02 -18.89 3.69
N VAL A 88 -0.65 -18.00 4.43
CA VAL A 88 -0.39 -17.71 5.84
C VAL A 88 -1.51 -18.25 6.71
#